data_AF-A0A534MT45-F1
#
_entry.id   AF-A0A534MT45-F1
#
_cell.length_a   1.000
_cell.length_b   1.000
_cell.length_c   1.000
_cell.angle_alpha   90.00
_cell.angle_beta   90.00
_cell.angle_gamma   90.00
#
_symmetry.space_group_name_H-M   'P 1'
#
loop_
_entity.id
_entity.type
_entity.pdbx_description
1 polymer ?
#
loop_
_entity_poly.entity_id
_entity_poly.type
_entity_poly.pdbx_seq_one_letter_code
_entity_poly.pdbx_strand_id
1 'polypeptide(L)' 'CYFYAHTNLARVYLQKGMREKARKSLLAALRVNPEYEPAQELLRRIDGTSGYFA' A
#
# COMPACT_ATOMS: atom_id res chain seq x y z
N CYS A 1 5.48 10.64 -11.48
CA CYS A 1 5.64 9.25 -11.96
C CYS A 1 6.00 8.23 -10.86
N TYR A 2 6.87 8.57 -9.90
CA TYR A 2 7.44 7.60 -8.96
C TYR A 2 6.43 6.94 -7.97
N PHE A 3 5.48 7.71 -7.44
CA PHE A 3 4.46 7.19 -6.50
C PHE A 3 3.46 6.22 -7.16
N TYR A 4 3.14 6.42 -8.45
CA TYR A 4 2.32 5.49 -9.23
C TYR A 4 3.01 4.12 -9.38
N ALA A 5 4.31 4.11 -9.65
CA ALA A 5 5.09 2.87 -9.78
C ALA A 5 5.13 2.09 -8.45
N HIS A 6 5.38 2.79 -7.34
CA HIS A 6 5.32 2.18 -6.01
C HIS A 6 3.94 1.60 -5.67
N THR A 7 2.87 2.27 -6.08
CA THR A 7 1.50 1.80 -5.86
C THR A 7 1.17 0.58 -6.71
N ASN A 8 1.60 0.56 -7.98
CA ASN A 8 1.47 -0.62 -8.84
C ASN A 8 2.27 -1.81 -8.30
N LEU A 9 3.48 -1.57 -7.80
CA LEU A 9 4.29 -2.59 -7.17
C LEU A 9 3.60 -3.16 -5.92
N ALA A 10 2.98 -2.29 -5.10
CA ALA A 10 2.19 -2.73 -3.95
C ALA A 10 1.02 -3.64 -4.35
N ARG A 11 0.31 -3.34 -5.44
CA ARG A 11 -0.77 -4.19 -5.96
C ARG A 11 -0.26 -5.59 -6.35
N VAL A 12 0.89 -5.67 -7.00
CA VAL A 12 1.53 -6.96 -7.34
C VAL A 12 1.92 -7.73 -6.07
N TYR A 13 2.48 -7.04 -5.07
CA TYR A 13 2.79 -7.68 -3.78
C TYR A 13 1.54 -8.19 -3.07
N LEU A 14 0.41 -7.47 -3.13
CA LEU A 14 -0.86 -7.93 -2.57
C LEU A 14 -1.39 -9.17 -3.28
N GLN A 15 -1.32 -9.23 -4.61
CA GLN A 15 -1.68 -10.42 -5.37
C GLN A 15 -0.82 -11.64 -5.01
N LYS A 16 0.44 -11.41 -4.60
CA LYS A 16 1.35 -12.45 -4.13
C LYS A 16 1.22 -12.75 -2.62
N GLY A 17 0.26 -12.15 -1.92
CA GLY A 17 0.09 -12.30 -0.47
C GLY A 17 1.19 -11.62 0.37
N MET A 18 2.11 -10.87 -0.24
CA MET A 18 3.23 -10.22 0.42
C MET A 18 2.83 -8.87 1.03
N ARG A 19 1.92 -8.89 2.02
CA ARG A 19 1.35 -7.68 2.65
C ARG A 19 2.41 -6.70 3.17
N GLU A 20 3.44 -7.18 3.86
CA GLU A 20 4.51 -6.32 4.39
C GLU A 20 5.27 -5.57 3.29
N LYS A 21 5.55 -6.22 2.17
CA LYS A 21 6.23 -5.57 1.04
C LYS A 21 5.32 -4.54 0.37
N ALA A 22 4.03 -4.87 0.21
CA ALA A 22 3.04 -3.93 -0.28
C ALA A 22 2.95 -2.68 0.60
N ARG A 23 2.88 -2.86 1.92
CA ARG A 23 2.85 -1.78 2.90
C ARG A 23 4.04 -0.84 2.77
N LYS A 24 5.26 -1.38 2.70
CA LYS A 24 6.48 -0.59 2.50
C LYS A 24 6.44 0.23 1.20
N SER A 25 5.95 -0.37 0.10
CA SER A 25 5.83 0.34 -1.17
C SER A 25 4.79 1.46 -1.12
N LEU A 26 3.65 1.26 -0.46
CA LEU A 26 2.62 2.30 -0.29
C LEU A 26 3.11 3.45 0.56
N LEU A 27 3.84 3.17 1.65
CA LEU A 27 4.47 4.20 2.47
C LEU A 27 5.49 5.02 1.66
N ALA A 28 6.25 4.38 0.76
CA ALA A 28 7.15 5.10 -0.13
C ALA A 28 6.38 5.99 -1.13
N ALA A 29 5.24 5.54 -1.65
CA ALA A 29 4.38 6.37 -2.49
C ALA A 29 3.85 7.59 -1.74
N LEU A 30 3.40 7.41 -0.49
CA LEU A 30 2.87 8.48 0.36
C LEU A 30 3.94 9.45 0.86
N ARG A 31 5.20 9.03 1.00
CA ARG A 31 6.31 9.97 1.27
C ARG A 31 6.53 10.96 0.13
N VAL A 32 6.28 10.54 -1.12
CA VAL A 32 6.44 11.38 -2.30
C VAL A 32 5.20 12.24 -2.54
N ASN A 33 4.02 11.65 -2.39
CA ASN A 33 2.75 12.37 -2.45
C ASN A 33 1.84 11.92 -1.30
N PRO A 34 1.82 12.67 -0.17
CA PRO A 34 1.01 12.33 0.99
C PRO A 34 -0.48 12.28 0.71
N GLU A 35 -0.96 13.07 -0.26
CA GLU A 35 -2.39 13.18 -0.63
C GLU A 35 -2.80 12.17 -1.69
N TYR A 36 -1.93 11.21 -2.04
CA TYR A 36 -2.24 10.23 -3.07
C TYR A 36 -3.23 9.16 -2.57
N GLU A 37 -4.52 9.43 -2.79
CA GLU A 37 -5.64 8.60 -2.32
C GLU A 37 -5.50 7.10 -2.64
N PRO A 38 -5.09 6.66 -3.84
CA PRO A 38 -5.00 5.23 -4.14
C PRO A 38 -4.00 4.49 -3.23
N ALA A 39 -2.91 5.16 -2.81
CA ALA A 39 -1.97 4.55 -1.88
C ALA A 39 -2.51 4.52 -0.45
N GLN A 40 -3.23 5.56 -0.02
CA GLN A 40 -3.88 5.58 1.29
C GLN A 40 -4.94 4.48 1.40
N GLU A 41 -5.77 4.32 0.38
CA GLU A 41 -6.84 3.32 0.36
C GLU A 41 -6.29 1.90 0.39
N LEU A 42 -5.27 1.61 -0.42
CA LEU A 42 -4.60 0.30 -0.37
C LEU A 42 -3.95 0.04 1.00
N LEU A 43 -3.42 1.07 1.67
CA LEU A 43 -2.82 0.94 2.99
C LEU A 43 -3.89 0.62 4.06
N ARG A 44 -5.02 1.34 4.04
CA ARG A 44 -6.17 1.05 4.91
C ARG A 44 -6.68 -0.38 4.71
N ARG A 45 -6.74 -0.86 3.47
CA ARG A 45 -7.16 -2.25 3.18
C ARG A 45 -6.19 -3.27 3.77
N ILE A 46 -4.89 -3.01 3.75
CA ILE A 46 -3.88 -3.89 4.35
C ILE A 46 -4.03 -3.90 5.87
N ASP A 47 -4.06 -2.73 6.49
CA ASP A 47 -4.10 -2.57 7.94
C ASP A 47 -5.46 -3.02 8.52
N GLY A 48 -6.56 -2.76 7.80
CA GLY A 48 -7.92 -3.19 8.17
C GLY A 48 -8.10 -4.72 8.16
N THR A 49 -7.40 -5.45 7.28
CA THR A 49 -7.35 -6.92 7.39
C THR A 49 -6.51 -7.45 8.55
N SER A 50 -5.63 -6.63 9.14
CA SER A 50 -4.88 -7.00 10.35
C SER A 50 -5.64 -6.69 11.64
N GLY A 51 -6.76 -5.94 11.56
CA GLY A 51 -7.53 -5.47 12.72
C GLY A 51 -8.80 -6.26 13.05
N TYR A 52 -9.13 -7.34 12.31
CA TYR A 52 -10.36 -8.13 12.56
C TYR A 52 -10.13 -9.34 13.49
N PHE A 53 -9.14 -9.26 14.37
CA PHE A 53 -8.95 -10.20 15.47
C PHE A 53 -8.75 -9.43 16.78
N ALA A 54 -9.85 -8.92 17.32
CA ALA A 54 -10.01 -8.59 18.73
C ALA A 54 -11.42 -9.03 19.14
#